data_AF-A0A022PSY6-F1
#
_entry.id   AF-A0A022PSY6-F1
#
_cell.length_a   1.000
_cell.length_b   1.000
_cell.length_c   1.000
_cell.angle_alpha   90.00
_cell.angle_beta   90.00
_cell.angle_gamma   90.00
#
_symmetry.space_group_name_H-M   'P 1'
#
loop_
_entity.id
_entity.type
_entity.pdbx_description
1 polymer ?
#
loop_
_entity_poly.entity_id
_entity_poly.type
_entity_poly.pdbx_seq_one_letter_code
_entity_poly.pdbx_strand_id
1 'polypeptide(L)'
;MKREAAAEGGEGEGEKGGENFCLKSLLDKGSVESHRYYLARRTVLEMLKDRGFAVPSCEIEVSLEEVRNKHGQIPEVDEWG
;
A
#
# COMPACT_ATOMS: atom_id res chain seq x y z
N MET A 1 -54.74 41.90 -6.01
CA MET A 1 -53.46 41.95 -6.74
C MET A 1 -52.73 40.64 -6.50
N LYS A 2 -52.47 39.88 -7.57
CA LYS A 2 -51.85 38.55 -7.57
C LYS A 2 -50.32 38.69 -7.43
N ARG A 3 -49.71 37.68 -6.81
CA ARG A 3 -48.27 37.51 -6.52
C ARG A 3 -47.47 37.20 -7.78
N GLU A 4 -46.21 37.61 -7.81
CA GLU A 4 -45.16 37.04 -8.66
C GLU A 4 -44.07 36.36 -7.81
N ALA A 5 -43.67 35.16 -8.24
CA ALA A 5 -42.48 34.39 -7.82
C ALA A 5 -41.23 34.98 -8.53
N ALA A 6 -39.98 34.55 -8.39
CA ALA A 6 -39.26 33.40 -7.84
C ALA A 6 -37.78 33.81 -7.71
N ALA A 7 -36.96 33.06 -6.96
CA ALA A 7 -35.64 32.57 -7.37
C ALA A 7 -34.90 31.97 -6.16
N GLU A 8 -34.85 30.64 -6.12
CA GLU A 8 -33.77 29.89 -5.46
C GLU A 8 -32.45 30.15 -6.18
N GLY A 9 -31.37 30.17 -5.42
CA GLY A 9 -30.00 30.16 -5.92
C GLY A 9 -29.10 29.59 -4.84
N GLY A 10 -28.99 28.26 -4.81
CA GLY A 10 -28.02 27.56 -3.98
C GLY A 10 -26.67 27.50 -4.67
N GLU A 11 -25.61 27.84 -3.93
CA GLU A 11 -24.23 27.59 -4.29
C GLU A 11 -23.52 27.04 -3.05
N GLY A 12 -23.63 25.72 -2.87
CA GLY A 12 -22.74 24.96 -2.01
C GLY A 12 -21.59 24.44 -2.86
N GLU A 13 -20.45 25.11 -2.78
CA GLU A 13 -19.19 24.64 -3.36
C GLU A 13 -18.68 23.41 -2.61
N GLY A 14 -18.25 22.39 -3.36
CA GLY A 14 -17.15 21.54 -2.93
C GLY A 14 -17.41 20.06 -2.70
N GLU A 15 -17.96 19.33 -3.68
CA GLU A 15 -17.52 17.95 -3.91
C GLU A 15 -16.83 17.88 -5.27
N LYS A 16 -15.51 18.11 -5.24
CA LYS A 16 -14.63 17.75 -6.36
C LYS A 16 -14.90 16.29 -6.69
N GLY A 17 -15.27 16.06 -7.95
CA GLY A 17 -15.64 14.75 -8.46
C GLY A 17 -14.70 13.67 -7.97
N GLY A 18 -15.29 12.55 -7.55
CA GLY A 18 -14.55 11.30 -7.39
C GLY A 18 -13.85 11.04 -8.70
N GLU A 19 -12.53 11.32 -8.73
CA GLU A 19 -11.66 10.84 -9.78
C GLU A 19 -11.99 9.37 -9.95
N ASN A 20 -12.22 8.93 -11.19
CA ASN A 20 -12.37 7.51 -11.52
C ASN A 20 -11.05 6.82 -11.18
N PHE A 21 -10.84 6.57 -9.89
CA PHE A 21 -9.61 6.04 -9.36
C PHE A 21 -9.64 4.54 -9.63
N CYS A 22 -9.01 4.16 -10.74
CA CYS A 22 -8.84 2.79 -11.10
C CYS A 22 -7.98 2.13 -10.02
N LEU A 23 -8.51 1.12 -9.32
CA LEU A 23 -7.81 0.36 -8.27
C LEU A 23 -6.42 -0.13 -8.68
N LYS A 24 -6.15 -0.24 -9.99
CA LYS A 24 -4.85 -0.57 -10.56
C LYS A 24 -3.72 0.38 -10.13
N SER A 25 -4.01 1.64 -9.80
CA SER A 25 -2.99 2.57 -9.30
C SER A 25 -2.52 2.26 -7.87
N LEU A 26 -3.33 1.54 -7.08
CA LEU A 26 -2.95 1.01 -5.75
C LEU A 26 -2.15 -0.28 -5.84
N LEU A 27 -2.22 -0.97 -6.98
CA LEU A 27 -1.49 -2.19 -7.16
C LEU A 27 0.00 -1.87 -7.25
N ASP A 28 0.75 -2.65 -6.47
CA ASP A 28 2.19 -2.68 -6.55
C ASP A 28 2.64 -2.94 -8.00
N LYS A 29 3.59 -2.13 -8.47
CA LYS A 29 4.11 -2.17 -9.85
C LYS A 29 5.25 -3.16 -10.03
N GLY A 30 5.81 -3.69 -8.93
CA GLY A 30 6.87 -4.70 -9.01
C GLY A 30 6.31 -6.12 -9.20
N SER A 31 7.19 -7.12 -9.07
CA SER A 31 6.78 -8.52 -9.20
C SER A 31 5.92 -8.97 -8.02
N VAL A 32 5.04 -9.94 -8.28
CA VAL A 32 4.25 -10.60 -7.23
C VAL A 32 5.17 -11.42 -6.30
N GLU A 33 6.26 -11.97 -6.82
CA GLU A 33 7.25 -12.77 -6.11
C GLU A 33 7.97 -11.95 -5.03
N SER A 34 8.46 -10.75 -5.37
CA SER A 34 9.10 -9.86 -4.40
C SER A 34 8.12 -9.41 -3.32
N HIS A 35 6.85 -9.17 -3.69
CA HIS A 35 5.82 -8.80 -2.73
C HIS A 35 5.53 -9.95 -1.75
N ARG A 36 5.37 -11.18 -2.25
CA ARG A 36 5.19 -12.39 -1.42
C ARG A 36 6.38 -12.62 -0.51
N TYR A 37 7.61 -12.49 -1.03
CA TYR A 37 8.83 -12.63 -0.24
C TYR A 37 8.91 -11.58 0.87
N TYR A 38 8.60 -10.32 0.55
CA TYR A 38 8.54 -9.24 1.53
C TYR A 38 7.58 -9.54 2.69
N LEU A 39 6.35 -9.96 2.38
CA LEU A 39 5.36 -10.33 3.40
C LEU A 39 5.83 -11.53 4.22
N ALA A 40 6.34 -12.58 3.57
CA ALA A 40 6.85 -13.77 4.25
C ALA A 40 8.00 -13.43 5.20
N ARG A 41 8.98 -12.64 4.75
CA ARG A 41 10.10 -12.16 5.56
C ARG A 41 9.59 -11.39 6.79
N ARG A 42 8.68 -10.44 6.59
CA ARG A 42 8.16 -9.61 7.68
C ARG A 42 7.43 -10.46 8.71
N THR A 43 6.56 -11.36 8.28
CA THR A 43 5.84 -12.29 9.17
C THR A 43 6.79 -13.18 9.97
N VAL A 44 7.86 -13.71 9.36
CA VAL A 44 8.84 -14.51 10.09
C VAL A 44 9.56 -13.68 11.15
N LEU A 45 9.95 -12.45 10.84
CA LEU A 45 10.62 -11.57 11.80
C LEU A 45 9.69 -11.17 12.96
N GLU A 46 8.42 -10.90 12.69
CA GLU A 46 7.38 -10.68 13.71
C GLU A 46 7.24 -11.94 14.59
N MET A 47 7.12 -13.12 13.98
CA MET A 47 7.04 -14.40 14.69
C MET A 47 8.25 -14.69 15.59
N LEU A 48 9.45 -14.29 15.17
CA LEU A 48 10.67 -14.41 15.97
C LEU A 48 10.65 -13.43 17.14
N LYS A 49 10.27 -12.16 16.89
CA LYS A 49 10.14 -11.15 17.94
C LYS A 49 9.14 -11.59 19.01
N ASP A 50 7.99 -12.11 18.61
CA ASP A 50 6.94 -12.60 19.52
C ASP A 50 7.41 -13.77 20.40
N ARG A 51 8.39 -14.55 19.92
CA ARG A 51 9.01 -15.65 20.67
C ARG A 51 10.12 -15.19 21.63
N GLY A 52 10.37 -13.88 21.73
CA GLY A 52 11.39 -13.31 22.60
C GLY A 52 12.79 -13.25 21.98
N PHE A 53 12.92 -13.46 20.67
CA PHE A 53 14.19 -13.21 19.99
C PHE A 53 14.45 -11.70 19.86
N ALA A 54 15.72 -11.31 19.94
CA ALA A 54 16.14 -9.91 19.79
C ALA A 54 16.10 -9.50 18.30
N VAL A 55 14.91 -9.17 17.80
CA VAL A 55 14.70 -8.66 16.45
C VAL A 55 14.48 -7.14 16.49
N PRO A 56 15.36 -6.33 15.88
CA PRO A 56 15.18 -4.88 15.81
C PRO A 56 13.92 -4.51 15.03
N SER A 57 13.13 -3.55 15.53
CA SER A 57 11.92 -3.10 14.81
C SER A 57 12.25 -2.53 13.42
N CYS A 58 13.41 -1.89 13.26
CA CYS A 58 13.85 -1.37 11.96
C CYS A 58 14.03 -2.46 10.90
N GLU A 59 14.27 -3.72 11.28
CA GLU A 59 14.36 -4.83 10.31
C GLU A 59 12.99 -5.34 9.84
N ILE A 60 11.95 -5.16 10.67
CA ILE A 60 10.56 -5.49 10.37
C ILE A 60 9.90 -4.39 9.53
N GLU A 61 10.23 -3.14 9.84
CA GLU A 61 9.66 -1.92 9.23
C GLU A 61 10.32 -1.52 7.90
N VAL A 62 11.29 -2.32 7.40
CA VAL A 62 11.91 -2.12 6.07
C VAL A 62 10.83 -2.03 5.00
N SER A 63 10.95 -1.06 4.09
CA SER A 63 10.01 -0.88 2.99
C SER A 63 10.17 -1.96 1.91
N LEU A 64 9.10 -2.24 1.17
CA LEU A 64 9.15 -3.16 0.03
C LEU A 64 10.17 -2.73 -1.04
N GLU A 65 10.36 -1.42 -1.23
CA GLU A 65 11.35 -0.88 -2.16
C GLU A 65 12.77 -1.20 -1.73
N GLU A 66 13.10 -1.03 -0.45
CA GLU A 66 14.41 -1.40 0.09
C GLU A 66 14.68 -2.90 -0.02
N VAL A 67 13.67 -3.75 0.23
CA VAL A 67 13.79 -5.20 0.04
C VAL A 67 14.10 -5.53 -1.42
N ARG A 68 13.45 -4.87 -2.37
CA ARG A 68 13.73 -5.05 -3.81
C ARG A 68 15.09 -4.52 -4.22
N ASN A 69 15.53 -3.40 -3.66
CA ASN A 69 16.87 -2.88 -3.93
C ASN A 69 17.95 -3.83 -3.43
N LYS A 70 17.68 -4.60 -2.36
CA LYS A 70 18.62 -5.55 -1.78
C LYS A 70 18.57 -6.95 -2.41
N HIS A 71 17.39 -7.45 -2.75
CA HIS A 71 17.17 -8.84 -3.19
C HIS A 71 16.70 -8.98 -4.64
N GLY A 72 16.50 -7.86 -5.34
CA GLY A 72 15.95 -7.84 -6.69
C GLY A 72 14.43 -7.99 -6.74
N GLN A 73 13.89 -7.96 -7.96
CA GLN A 73 12.47 -8.20 -8.21
C GLN A 73 12.11 -9.69 -8.16
N ILE A 74 13.03 -10.58 -8.49
CA ILE A 74 12.82 -12.02 -8.39
C ILE A 74 13.86 -12.51 -7.38
N PRO A 75 13.47 -12.76 -6.12
CA PRO A 75 14.41 -13.29 -5.16
C PRO A 75 14.87 -14.65 -5.66
N GLU A 76 16.18 -14.80 -5.90
CA GLU A 76 16.75 -16.06 -6.35
C GLU A 76 16.61 -17.10 -5.24
N VAL A 77 15.91 -18.19 -5.54
CA VAL A 77 15.66 -19.30 -4.59
C VAL A 77 16.77 -20.35 -4.67
N ASP A 78 17.64 -20.28 -5.68
CA ASP A 78 18.42 -21.42 -6.15
C ASP A 78 19.93 -21.26 -5.94
N GLU A 79 20.38 -21.33 -4.69
CA GLU A 79 21.79 -21.65 -4.35
C GLU A 79 21.90 -22.50 -3.05
N TRP A 80 20.94 -23.39 -2.82
CA TRP A 80 21.05 -24.44 -1.78
C TRP A 80 20.86 -25.81 -2.43
N GLY A 81 21.79 -26.16 -3.31
CA GLY A 81 21.99 -27.50 -3.88
C GLY A 81 23.17 -28.19 -3.24
#